data_AF-A0A9X9LD80-F1
#
_entry.id   AF-A0A9X9LD80-F1
#
_cell.length_a   1.000
_cell.length_b   1.000
_cell.length_c   1.000
_cell.angle_alpha   90.00
_cell.angle_beta   90.00
_cell.angle_gamma   90.00
#
_symmetry.space_group_name_H-M   'P 1'
#
loop_
_entity.id
_entity.type
_entity.pdbx_description
1 polymer ?
#
loop_
_entity_poly.entity_id
_entity_poly.type
_entity_poly.pdbx_seq_one_letter_code
_entity_poly.pdbx_strand_id
1 'polypeptide(L)'
;MGQATKVLQLFKTLHRTRQRVFKNDTRALEAARIKINEEFKSKKSETSPKKIEELIKIGSDVELLLRTSVIQAIHTDHNTLSK
;
A
#
# COMPACT_ATOMS: atom_id res chain seq x y z
N MET A 1 9.97 -5.69 18.85
CA MET A 1 8.70 -5.24 18.21
C MET A 1 7.80 -6.44 18.00
N GLY A 2 6.55 -6.41 18.47
CA GLY A 2 5.62 -7.54 18.32
C GLY A 2 5.07 -7.67 16.89
N GLN A 3 4.56 -8.86 16.55
CA GLN A 3 3.97 -9.14 15.23
C GLN A 3 2.79 -8.19 14.93
N ALA A 4 1.95 -7.90 15.91
CA ALA A 4 0.84 -6.94 15.78
C ALA A 4 1.31 -5.53 15.35
N THR A 5 2.45 -5.07 15.87
CA THR A 5 3.01 -3.77 15.48
C THR A 5 3.42 -3.75 14.01
N LYS A 6 4.04 -4.84 13.52
CA LYS A 6 4.45 -4.98 12.12
C LYS A 6 3.25 -5.00 11.17
N VAL A 7 2.18 -5.71 11.53
CA VAL A 7 0.93 -5.75 10.76
C VAL A 7 0.32 -4.35 10.64
N LEU A 8 0.23 -3.60 11.76
CA LEU A 8 -0.31 -2.24 11.74
C LEU A 8 0.56 -1.26 10.96
N GLN A 9 1.89 -1.41 11.03
CA GLN A 9 2.80 -0.61 10.22
C GLN A 9 2.58 -0.87 8.73
N LEU A 10 2.52 -2.14 8.32
CA LEU A 10 2.28 -2.52 6.93
C LEU A 10 0.93 -1.99 6.42
N PHE A 11 -0.13 -2.13 7.21
CA PHE A 11 -1.45 -1.59 6.88
C PHE A 11 -1.40 -0.08 6.60
N LYS A 12 -0.73 0.68 7.47
CA LYS A 12 -0.54 2.13 7.30
C LYS A 12 0.33 2.45 6.08
N THR A 13 1.36 1.66 5.81
CA THR A 13 2.24 1.85 4.65
C THR A 13 1.48 1.63 3.35
N LEU A 14 0.73 0.54 3.21
CA LEU A 14 -0.11 0.27 2.02
C LEU A 14 -1.13 1.39 1.77
N HIS A 15 -1.78 1.90 2.82
CA HIS A 15 -2.70 3.03 2.68
C HIS A 15 -2.02 4.35 2.28
N ARG A 16 -0.77 4.57 2.67
CA ARG A 16 0.02 5.72 2.19
C ARG A 16 0.47 5.52 0.75
N THR A 17 0.92 4.32 0.39
CA THR A 17 1.37 3.98 -0.96
C THR A 17 0.22 4.13 -1.96
N ARG A 18 -0.99 3.61 -1.67
CA ARG A 18 -2.15 3.81 -2.57
C ARG A 18 -2.48 5.29 -2.80
N GLN A 19 -2.34 6.14 -1.77
CA GLN A 19 -2.64 7.57 -1.90
C GLN A 19 -1.64 8.27 -2.81
N ARG A 20 -0.36 7.87 -2.72
CA ARG A 20 0.70 8.36 -3.60
C ARG A 20 0.56 7.82 -5.01
N VAL A 21 0.14 6.56 -5.17
CA VAL A 21 0.14 5.83 -6.44
C VAL A 21 -1.11 6.10 -7.28
N PHE A 22 -2.26 6.31 -6.64
CA PHE A 22 -3.54 6.60 -7.30
C PHE A 22 -3.97 8.05 -7.07
N LYS A 23 -3.02 8.98 -6.91
CA LYS A 23 -3.31 10.41 -6.77
C LYS A 23 -4.20 10.87 -7.93
N ASN A 24 -5.31 11.54 -7.61
CA ASN A 24 -6.34 12.02 -8.54
C ASN A 24 -7.24 10.95 -9.20
N ASP A 25 -7.04 9.66 -8.91
CA ASP A 25 -7.94 8.59 -9.34
C ASP A 25 -8.79 8.12 -8.17
N THR A 26 -9.91 8.81 -7.94
CA THR A 26 -10.84 8.52 -6.83
C THR A 26 -11.38 7.08 -6.90
N ARG A 27 -11.58 6.55 -8.12
CA ARG A 27 -12.09 5.20 -8.33
C ARG A 27 -11.05 4.16 -7.92
N ALA A 28 -9.79 4.32 -8.35
CA ALA A 28 -8.71 3.44 -7.97
C ALA A 28 -8.34 3.58 -6.48
N LEU A 29 -8.42 4.79 -5.91
CA LEU A 29 -8.24 5.01 -4.47
C LEU A 29 -9.25 4.21 -3.67
N GLU A 30 -10.53 4.26 -4.02
CA GLU A 30 -11.58 3.56 -3.29
C GLU A 30 -11.53 2.05 -3.51
N ALA A 31 -11.28 1.60 -4.74
CA ALA A 31 -11.05 0.17 -5.03
C ALA A 31 -9.87 -0.39 -4.22
N ALA A 32 -8.74 0.32 -4.18
CA ALA A 32 -7.59 -0.05 -3.37
C ALA A 32 -7.91 -0.02 -1.86
N ARG A 33 -8.76 0.92 -1.41
CA ARG A 33 -9.23 0.98 -0.01
C ARG A 33 -9.93 -0.30 0.39
N ILE A 34 -10.92 -0.67 -0.41
CA ILE A 34 -11.82 -1.79 -0.15
C ILE A 34 -10.98 -3.06 -0.14
N LYS A 35 -10.15 -3.25 -1.17
CA LYS A 35 -9.30 -4.44 -1.29
C LYS A 35 -8.32 -4.60 -0.12
N ILE A 36 -7.63 -3.52 0.30
CA ILE A 36 -6.74 -3.57 1.48
C ILE A 36 -7.53 -3.94 2.74
N ASN A 37 -8.68 -3.31 2.97
CA ASN A 37 -9.49 -3.61 4.16
C ASN A 37 -10.03 -5.05 4.17
N GLU A 38 -10.50 -5.55 3.03
CA GLU A 38 -11.01 -6.92 2.90
C GLU A 38 -9.92 -7.96 3.17
N GLU A 39 -8.73 -7.79 2.60
CA GLU A 39 -7.61 -8.71 2.81
C GLU A 39 -7.17 -8.74 4.29
N PHE A 40 -7.09 -7.59 4.96
CA PHE A 40 -6.75 -7.56 6.38
C PHE A 40 -7.88 -8.10 7.28
N LYS A 41 -9.14 -7.86 6.90
CA LYS A 41 -10.31 -8.37 7.64
C LYS A 41 -10.45 -9.88 7.52
N SER A 42 -10.24 -10.44 6.32
CA SER A 42 -10.32 -11.90 6.08
C SER A 42 -9.23 -12.66 6.84
N LYS A 43 -8.07 -12.03 7.08
CA LYS A 43 -6.93 -12.61 7.80
C LYS A 43 -6.87 -12.24 9.28
N LYS A 44 -7.87 -11.52 9.81
CA LYS A 44 -7.91 -11.06 11.21
C LYS A 44 -7.91 -12.19 12.23
N SER A 45 -8.50 -13.34 11.90
CA SER A 45 -8.57 -14.52 12.77
C SER A 45 -7.35 -15.44 12.66
N GLU A 46 -6.34 -15.07 11.87
CA GLU A 46 -5.11 -15.85 11.75
C GLU A 46 -4.31 -15.75 13.06
N THR A 47 -4.08 -16.89 13.70
CA THR A 47 -3.36 -16.98 14.98
C THR A 47 -1.97 -17.61 14.81
N SER A 48 -1.66 -18.17 13.64
CA SER A 48 -0.37 -18.79 13.36
C SER A 48 0.73 -17.75 13.16
N PRO A 49 1.77 -17.71 14.02
CA PRO A 49 2.87 -16.75 13.91
C PRO A 49 3.60 -16.82 12.55
N LYS A 50 3.84 -18.05 12.05
CA LYS A 50 4.53 -18.26 10.77
C LYS A 50 3.73 -17.67 9.61
N LYS A 51 2.42 -17.85 9.64
CA LYS A 51 1.51 -17.38 8.59
C LYS A 51 1.35 -15.86 8.64
N ILE A 52 1.30 -15.27 9.82
CA ILE A 52 1.32 -13.80 9.99
C ILE A 52 2.60 -13.22 9.39
N GLU A 53 3.75 -13.83 9.63
CA GLU A 53 5.03 -13.37 9.08
C GLU A 53 5.08 -13.47 7.55
N GLU A 54 4.57 -14.56 6.97
CA GLU A 54 4.44 -14.72 5.53
C GLU A 54 3.51 -13.65 4.91
N LEU A 55 2.36 -13.40 5.54
CA LEU A 55 1.42 -12.36 5.10
C LEU A 55 2.05 -10.95 5.16
N ILE A 56 2.88 -10.68 6.17
CA ILE A 56 3.62 -9.41 6.26
C ILE A 56 4.62 -9.28 5.10
N LYS A 57 5.34 -10.35 4.75
CA LYS A 57 6.25 -10.35 3.60
C LYS A 57 5.50 -10.09 2.30
N ILE A 58 4.45 -10.86 2.03
CA ILE A 58 3.62 -10.70 0.83
C ILE A 58 3.09 -9.27 0.72
N GLY A 59 2.54 -8.71 1.80
CA GLY A 59 2.03 -7.34 1.75
C GLY A 59 3.12 -6.28 1.54
N SER A 60 4.35 -6.54 2.00
CA SER A 60 5.50 -5.67 1.74
C SER A 60 5.92 -5.73 0.27
N ASP A 61 5.91 -6.92 -0.34
CA ASP A 61 6.18 -7.10 -1.76
C ASP A 61 5.11 -6.41 -2.62
N VAL A 62 3.83 -6.48 -2.22
CA VAL A 62 2.73 -5.76 -2.86
C VAL A 62 2.91 -4.25 -2.74
N GLU A 63 3.37 -3.74 -1.59
CA GLU A 63 3.70 -2.31 -1.44
C GLU A 63 4.80 -1.88 -2.40
N LEU A 64 5.86 -2.67 -2.50
CA LEU A 64 6.97 -2.43 -3.41
C LEU A 64 6.49 -2.43 -4.86
N LEU A 65 5.70 -3.43 -5.25
CA LEU A 65 5.13 -3.56 -6.60
C LEU A 65 4.22 -2.37 -6.94
N LEU A 66 3.35 -1.95 -6.01
CA LEU A 66 2.51 -0.76 -6.22
C LEU A 66 3.35 0.50 -6.45
N ARG A 67 4.48 0.62 -5.74
CA ARG A 67 5.38 1.78 -5.86
C ARG A 67 6.21 1.76 -7.15
N THR A 68 6.57 0.59 -7.67
CA THR A 68 7.43 0.44 -8.85
C THR A 68 6.66 0.30 -10.15
N SER A 69 5.57 -0.47 -10.15
CA SER A 69 4.78 -0.77 -11.36
C SER A 69 3.78 0.33 -11.69
N VAL A 70 3.26 1.03 -10.69
CA VAL A 70 2.39 2.17 -10.95
C VAL A 70 3.26 3.42 -10.99
N ILE A 71 3.82 3.65 -12.18
CA ILE A 71 4.44 4.93 -12.51
C ILE A 71 3.30 5.95 -12.58
N GLN A 72 3.23 6.81 -11.57
CA GLN A 72 2.48 8.04 -11.72
C GLN A 72 3.19 8.85 -12.83
N ALA A 73 2.54 9.05 -13.97
CA ALA A 73 2.89 10.13 -14.88
C ALA A 73 2.54 11.46 -14.18
N ILE A 74 3.30 11.81 -13.14
CA ILE A 74 3.26 13.15 -12.59
C ILE A 74 3.88 13.98 -13.71
N HIS A 75 3.04 14.68 -14.49
CA HIS A 75 3.49 15.87 -15.18
C HIS A 75 4.07 16.77 -14.09
N THR A 76 5.38 16.67 -13.94
CA THR A 76 6.14 17.61 -13.15
C THR A 76 6.23 18.77 -14.12
N ASP A 77 5.27 19.69 -14.07
CA ASP A 77 5.41 21.00 -14.71
C ASP A 77 6.60 21.68 -14.03
N HIS A 78 7.80 21.31 -14.44
CA HIS A 78 9.00 22.09 -14.23
C HIS A 78 8.94 23.24 -15.25
N ASN A 79 7.93 24.10 -15.10
CA ASN A 79 7.90 25.39 -15.76
C ASN A 79 8.85 26.33 -15.02
N THR A 80 10.15 26.09 -15.20
CA THR A 80 11.18 27.08 -14.90
C THR A 80 11.92 27.36 -16.19
N LEU A 81 11.33 28.21 -17.02
CA LEU A 81 12.09 29.00 -17.99
C LEU A 81 12.97 29.97 -17.19
N SER A 82 14.24 29.59 -16.99
CA SER A 82 15.27 30.60 -16.74
C SER A 82 15.55 31.30 -18.07
N LYS A 83 15.46 32.63 -18.05
CA LYS A 83 15.97 33.51 -19.11
C LYS A 83 17.45 33.29 -19.37
#